data_AF-F7PR79-F1
#
_entry.id   AF-F7PR79-F1
#
_cell.length_a   1.000
_cell.length_b   1.000
_cell.length_c   1.000
_cell.angle_alpha   90.00
_cell.angle_beta   90.00
_cell.angle_gamma   90.00
#
_symmetry.space_group_name_H-M   'P 1'
#
loop_
_entity.id
_entity.type
_entity.pdbx_description
1 polymer ?
#
loop_
_entity_poly.entity_id
_entity_poly.type
_entity_poly.pdbx_seq_one_letter_code
_entity_poly.pdbx_strand_id
1 'polypeptide(L)'
;MSRDDNAAETNASTSRDDNAAETNASTSRDDNAAETNASTPRDDNAAETNASTPRDDTVAETDGLLAEDWLADLRDVPWIPGVVAGGVAWLFGYLLMAALFFVGPATLSAGSTVERLRGIGVIFYNAQFVNGAETLSGGGVQETVRFNLILEQTVTSVPTPVYFAIPVVAILAVGTAVGYLALKADAEYVTVSLLGVVMAAGYLLFAVAGTFLMELPVRWTLGTLVLEPDLLEAAAFGFAYPFVVGSVGALLGYALQQ
;
A
#
# COMPACT_ATOMS: atom_id res chain seq x y z
N MET A 1 -35.60 -14.75 46.84
CA MET A 1 -36.86 -14.28 47.46
C MET A 1 -36.77 -12.76 47.44
N SER A 2 -37.67 -12.09 46.71
CA SER A 2 -37.71 -10.62 46.56
C SER A 2 -37.74 -9.91 47.92
N ARG A 3 -37.20 -8.69 47.95
CA ARG A 3 -38.01 -7.49 48.20
C ARG A 3 -37.18 -6.23 48.01
N ASP A 4 -37.74 -5.37 47.18
CA ASP A 4 -37.49 -3.93 47.09
C ASP A 4 -37.58 -3.28 48.47
N ASP A 5 -36.99 -2.10 48.65
CA ASP A 5 -37.77 -0.95 49.07
C ASP A 5 -37.01 0.36 48.88
N ASN A 6 -37.82 1.33 48.47
CA ASN A 6 -37.51 2.61 47.89
C ASN A 6 -37.74 3.70 48.94
N ALA A 7 -37.15 4.87 48.68
CA ALA A 7 -37.58 6.20 49.13
C ALA A 7 -37.46 6.60 50.62
N ALA A 8 -36.91 7.80 50.80
CA ALA A 8 -37.55 8.98 51.40
C ALA A 8 -36.49 9.79 52.16
N GLU A 9 -36.06 10.95 51.64
CA GLU A 9 -36.61 12.29 51.97
C GLU A 9 -36.18 12.74 53.38
N THR A 10 -35.82 13.97 53.72
CA THR A 10 -35.68 15.30 53.09
C THR A 10 -35.14 16.18 54.23
N ASN A 11 -34.43 17.27 53.92
CA ASN A 11 -34.65 18.59 54.52
C ASN A 11 -33.78 19.58 53.75
N ALA A 12 -34.36 20.38 52.84
CA ALA A 12 -35.07 21.64 53.12
C ALA A 12 -34.05 22.77 53.40
N SER A 13 -34.12 23.98 52.86
CA SER A 13 -35.06 24.75 52.01
C SER A 13 -34.35 26.12 51.83
N THR A 14 -34.48 26.92 50.77
CA THR A 14 -35.55 27.90 50.41
C THR A 14 -34.93 28.77 49.29
N SER A 15 -35.45 28.81 48.06
CA SER A 15 -36.51 29.68 47.51
C SER A 15 -36.21 31.19 47.46
N ARG A 16 -36.13 31.73 46.22
CA ARG A 16 -36.66 33.03 45.77
C ARG A 16 -36.42 33.15 44.26
N ASP A 17 -37.47 33.10 43.42
CA ASP A 17 -38.31 34.24 42.94
C ASP A 17 -37.49 35.11 41.94
N ASP A 18 -37.91 35.54 40.75
CA ASP A 18 -39.14 35.41 39.97
C ASP A 18 -38.84 35.85 38.51
N ASN A 19 -39.75 35.43 37.64
CA ASN A 19 -40.02 35.72 36.22
C ASN A 19 -39.63 37.07 35.56
N ALA A 20 -39.18 36.93 34.29
CA ALA A 20 -39.74 37.48 33.04
C ALA A 20 -39.46 38.92 32.52
N ALA A 21 -39.15 38.94 31.20
CA ALA A 21 -39.47 39.94 30.15
C ALA A 21 -38.77 41.33 30.21
N GLU A 22 -38.49 42.10 29.16
CA GLU A 22 -38.49 42.02 27.69
C GLU A 22 -37.82 43.33 27.16
N THR A 23 -37.26 43.29 25.94
CA THR A 23 -37.21 44.36 24.88
C THR A 23 -36.43 45.69 24.99
N ASN A 24 -35.55 45.88 23.99
CA ASN A 24 -35.37 46.98 23.01
C ASN A 24 -35.45 48.48 23.41
N ALA A 25 -34.45 49.26 22.96
CA ALA A 25 -34.64 50.34 21.97
C ALA A 25 -33.31 50.99 21.50
N SER A 26 -33.20 51.15 20.19
CA SER A 26 -32.23 51.93 19.40
C SER A 26 -32.57 53.42 19.37
N THR A 27 -31.57 54.29 19.15
CA THR A 27 -31.76 55.63 18.56
C THR A 27 -30.70 55.99 17.52
N SER A 28 -31.25 56.54 16.44
CA SER A 28 -30.70 57.08 15.19
C SER A 28 -30.00 58.44 15.33
N ARG A 29 -29.12 58.78 14.37
CA ARG A 29 -29.36 59.93 13.47
C ARG A 29 -28.40 59.99 12.28
N ASP A 30 -28.99 60.45 11.18
CA ASP A 30 -28.56 60.45 9.80
C ASP A 30 -27.65 61.63 9.39
N ASP A 31 -26.85 61.35 8.37
CA ASP A 31 -26.63 62.05 7.08
C ASP A 31 -26.13 63.51 6.94
N ASN A 32 -25.14 63.59 6.03
CA ASN A 32 -24.86 64.61 4.99
C ASN A 32 -24.43 66.02 5.43
N ALA A 33 -23.59 66.75 4.71
CA ALA A 33 -22.63 66.57 3.60
C ALA A 33 -22.10 67.99 3.32
N ALA A 34 -20.85 68.13 2.85
CA ALA A 34 -20.38 69.11 1.83
C ALA A 34 -18.92 69.56 2.07
N GLU A 35 -18.20 69.53 0.96
CA GLU A 35 -16.80 69.84 0.71
C GLU A 35 -16.44 71.33 0.85
N THR A 36 -15.15 71.66 1.02
CA THR A 36 -14.39 72.55 0.10
C THR A 36 -12.89 72.74 0.48
N ASN A 37 -12.02 72.36 -0.48
CA ASN A 37 -10.70 72.87 -0.92
C ASN A 37 -9.82 73.79 -0.03
N ALA A 38 -8.51 73.46 0.10
CA ALA A 38 -7.41 73.98 -0.75
C ALA A 38 -5.98 73.91 -0.12
N SER A 39 -4.97 73.60 -0.96
CA SER A 39 -3.56 74.10 -0.98
C SER A 39 -2.40 73.20 -0.46
N THR A 40 -1.56 72.73 -1.38
CA THR A 40 -0.08 72.47 -1.25
C THR A 40 0.71 73.81 -1.41
N PRO A 41 2.08 73.97 -1.32
CA PRO A 41 3.21 73.00 -1.34
C PRO A 41 4.47 73.34 -0.47
N ARG A 42 5.47 72.43 -0.32
CA ARG A 42 6.94 72.71 -0.40
C ARG A 42 7.85 71.49 -0.16
N ASP A 43 8.87 71.37 -1.01
CA ASP A 43 10.04 70.47 -0.95
C ASP A 43 10.95 70.72 0.27
N ASP A 44 11.73 69.71 0.67
CA ASP A 44 13.21 69.80 0.76
C ASP A 44 13.85 68.41 1.02
N ASN A 45 14.88 68.10 0.22
CA ASN A 45 15.77 66.94 0.28
C ASN A 45 16.62 66.89 1.56
N ALA A 46 16.78 65.71 2.17
CA ALA A 46 18.06 65.24 2.72
C ALA A 46 18.05 63.74 3.04
N ALA A 47 18.93 63.04 2.32
CA ALA A 47 19.43 61.67 2.44
C ALA A 47 19.20 60.88 3.74
N GLU A 48 18.88 59.58 3.59
CA GLU A 48 19.66 58.53 4.25
C GLU A 48 19.58 57.20 3.47
N THR A 49 20.76 56.66 3.21
CA THR A 49 21.09 55.46 2.46
C THR A 49 20.51 54.19 3.09
N ASN A 50 19.79 53.37 2.34
CA ASN A 50 19.69 51.95 2.62
C ASN A 50 19.99 51.14 1.37
N ALA A 51 21.10 50.40 1.46
CA ALA A 51 21.59 49.48 0.47
C ALA A 51 20.49 48.48 0.08
N SER A 52 20.08 48.52 -1.18
CA SER A 52 19.35 47.42 -1.79
C SER A 52 20.36 46.34 -2.15
N THR A 53 20.53 45.34 -1.31
CA THR A 53 21.03 44.04 -1.79
C THR A 53 19.99 43.52 -2.78
N PRO A 54 20.36 43.16 -4.02
CA PRO A 54 19.46 42.38 -4.87
C PRO A 54 19.19 41.08 -4.10
N ARG A 55 17.95 40.87 -3.66
CA ARG A 55 17.53 39.52 -3.27
C ARG A 55 17.49 38.71 -4.55
N ASP A 56 18.36 37.73 -4.59
CA ASP A 56 18.36 36.67 -5.59
C ASP A 56 17.14 35.78 -5.28
N ASP A 57 15.96 36.17 -5.77
CA ASP A 57 14.69 35.47 -5.55
C ASP A 57 14.54 34.20 -6.45
N THR A 58 15.62 33.73 -7.06
CA THR A 58 15.59 32.66 -8.08
C THR A 58 15.62 31.24 -7.51
N VAL A 59 15.70 31.06 -6.19
CA VAL A 59 15.85 29.72 -5.58
C VAL A 59 14.57 29.20 -4.92
N ALA A 60 13.68 30.08 -4.44
CA ALA A 60 12.46 29.66 -3.72
C ALA A 60 11.30 29.27 -4.64
N GLU A 61 11.25 29.79 -5.86
CA GLU A 61 10.16 29.53 -6.81
C GLU A 61 10.29 28.14 -7.46
N THR A 62 11.52 27.69 -7.70
CA THR A 62 11.81 26.40 -8.35
C THR A 62 11.47 25.20 -7.46
N ASP A 63 11.72 25.28 -6.16
CA ASP A 63 11.40 24.21 -5.21
C ASP A 63 9.88 24.05 -4.99
N GLY A 64 9.13 25.16 -5.02
CA GLY A 64 7.67 25.15 -4.92
C GLY A 64 7.01 24.53 -6.16
N LEU A 65 7.46 24.92 -7.35
CA LEU A 65 6.92 24.41 -8.61
C LEU A 65 7.15 22.90 -8.78
N LEU A 66 8.33 22.39 -8.43
CA LEU A 66 8.62 20.95 -8.52
C LEU A 66 7.86 20.11 -7.48
N ALA A 67 7.66 20.65 -6.27
CA ALA A 67 6.91 19.96 -5.23
C ALA A 67 5.41 19.88 -5.55
N GLU A 68 4.83 20.95 -6.09
CA GLU A 68 3.41 21.00 -6.46
C GLU A 68 3.09 20.10 -7.65
N ASP A 69 3.98 20.05 -8.64
CA ASP A 69 3.87 19.20 -9.84
C ASP A 69 3.93 17.71 -9.46
N TRP A 70 4.92 17.32 -8.68
CA TRP A 70 5.04 15.94 -8.18
C TRP A 70 3.86 15.52 -7.28
N LEU A 71 3.33 16.45 -6.46
CA LEU A 71 2.13 16.18 -5.65
C LEU A 71 0.86 16.05 -6.51
N ALA A 72 0.81 16.69 -7.68
CA ALA A 72 -0.27 16.50 -8.64
C ALA A 72 -0.22 15.08 -9.22
N ASP A 73 0.95 14.63 -9.69
CA ASP A 73 1.16 13.27 -10.21
C ASP A 73 0.75 12.17 -9.24
N LEU A 74 1.10 12.33 -7.96
CA LEU A 74 0.74 11.36 -6.92
C LEU A 74 -0.77 11.23 -6.69
N ARG A 75 -1.53 12.31 -6.93
CA ARG A 75 -2.98 12.30 -6.77
C ARG A 75 -3.67 11.57 -7.91
N ASP A 76 -3.07 11.55 -9.09
CA ASP A 76 -3.60 10.84 -10.27
C ASP A 76 -3.28 9.35 -10.28
N VAL A 77 -2.37 8.88 -9.42
CA VAL A 77 -2.09 7.45 -9.28
C VAL A 77 -3.34 6.69 -8.83
N PRO A 78 -3.76 5.63 -9.54
CA PRO A 78 -4.90 4.82 -9.14
C PRO A 78 -4.51 3.88 -7.98
N TRP A 79 -4.43 4.42 -6.77
CA TRP A 79 -3.99 3.73 -5.56
C TRP A 79 -4.81 2.46 -5.26
N ILE A 80 -6.13 2.58 -5.21
CA ILE A 80 -7.01 1.44 -4.86
C ILE A 80 -6.93 0.34 -5.94
N PRO A 81 -7.12 0.65 -7.25
CA PRO A 81 -6.96 -0.36 -8.31
C PRO A 81 -5.58 -1.01 -8.30
N GLY A 82 -4.50 -0.24 -8.07
CA GLY A 82 -3.15 -0.76 -8.01
C GLY A 82 -2.94 -1.75 -6.86
N VAL A 83 -3.34 -1.41 -5.63
CA VAL A 83 -3.17 -2.31 -4.47
C VAL A 83 -3.98 -3.59 -4.67
N VAL A 84 -5.23 -3.46 -5.12
CA VAL A 84 -6.08 -4.63 -5.41
C VAL A 84 -5.47 -5.49 -6.51
N ALA A 85 -4.95 -4.88 -7.58
CA ALA A 85 -4.28 -5.60 -8.66
C ALA A 85 -3.05 -6.37 -8.15
N GLY A 86 -2.28 -5.81 -7.21
CA GLY A 86 -1.19 -6.51 -6.54
C GLY A 86 -1.65 -7.80 -5.83
N GLY A 87 -2.69 -7.71 -5.00
CA GLY A 87 -3.27 -8.88 -4.33
C GLY A 87 -3.86 -9.90 -5.31
N VAL A 88 -4.54 -9.43 -6.35
CA VAL A 88 -5.09 -10.29 -7.42
C VAL A 88 -3.97 -11.00 -8.18
N ALA A 89 -2.86 -10.33 -8.48
CA ALA A 89 -1.71 -10.94 -9.15
C ALA A 89 -1.11 -12.08 -8.31
N TRP A 90 -0.97 -11.89 -6.99
CA TRP A 90 -0.50 -12.94 -6.08
C TRP A 90 -1.44 -14.15 -6.09
N LEU A 91 -2.74 -13.90 -5.90
CA LEU A 91 -3.75 -14.96 -5.88
C LEU A 91 -3.82 -15.69 -7.22
N PHE A 92 -3.79 -14.96 -8.33
CA PHE A 92 -3.83 -15.52 -9.66
C PHE A 92 -2.60 -16.39 -9.94
N GLY A 93 -1.40 -15.93 -9.57
CA GLY A 93 -0.16 -16.72 -9.68
C GLY A 93 -0.21 -18.00 -8.86
N TYR A 94 -0.69 -17.92 -7.62
CA TYR A 94 -0.88 -19.09 -6.77
C TYR A 94 -1.90 -20.07 -7.36
N LEU A 95 -3.03 -19.58 -7.89
CA LEU A 95 -4.04 -20.43 -8.52
C LEU A 95 -3.54 -21.09 -9.80
N LEU A 96 -2.75 -20.40 -10.63
CA LEU A 96 -2.09 -21.00 -11.79
C LEU A 96 -1.10 -22.09 -11.38
N MET A 97 -0.32 -21.85 -10.33
CA MET A 97 0.55 -22.87 -9.77
C MET A 97 -0.27 -24.07 -9.26
N ALA A 98 -1.33 -23.84 -8.50
CA ALA A 98 -2.21 -24.91 -8.03
C ALA A 98 -2.85 -25.70 -9.19
N ALA A 99 -3.29 -25.02 -10.25
CA ALA A 99 -3.83 -25.65 -11.45
C ALA A 99 -2.82 -26.60 -12.10
N LEU A 100 -1.52 -26.23 -12.12
CA LEU A 100 -0.45 -27.09 -12.65
C LEU A 100 -0.34 -28.42 -11.88
N PHE A 101 -0.64 -28.43 -10.58
CA PHE A 101 -0.59 -29.64 -9.74
C PHE A 101 -1.92 -30.41 -9.70
N PHE A 102 -3.07 -29.74 -9.73
CA PHE A 102 -4.38 -30.41 -9.61
C PHE A 102 -4.93 -30.90 -10.95
N VAL A 103 -4.68 -30.15 -12.02
CA VAL A 103 -5.20 -30.43 -13.37
C VAL A 103 -4.05 -30.72 -14.33
N GLY A 104 -2.90 -30.09 -14.12
CA GLY A 104 -1.71 -30.26 -14.93
C GLY A 104 -0.86 -31.49 -14.58
N PRO A 105 0.29 -31.63 -15.26
CA PRO A 105 1.16 -32.79 -15.12
C PRO A 105 2.11 -32.74 -13.92
N ALA A 106 2.09 -31.66 -13.12
CA ALA A 106 2.95 -31.57 -11.94
C ALA A 106 2.43 -32.46 -10.81
N THR A 107 3.35 -33.12 -10.11
CA THR A 107 3.04 -34.05 -9.03
C THR A 107 3.69 -33.60 -7.74
N LEU A 108 2.93 -33.66 -6.65
CA LEU A 108 3.42 -33.42 -5.30
C LEU A 108 2.94 -34.56 -4.40
N SER A 109 3.88 -35.29 -3.82
CA SER A 109 3.60 -36.33 -2.84
C SER A 109 3.29 -35.69 -1.48
N ALA A 110 2.10 -35.11 -1.35
CA ALA A 110 1.57 -34.58 -0.11
C ALA A 110 0.38 -35.42 0.36
N GLY A 111 0.20 -35.54 1.68
CA GLY A 111 -0.85 -36.36 2.27
C GLY A 111 -2.23 -35.76 2.05
N SER A 112 -2.62 -34.82 2.91
CA SER A 112 -3.93 -34.16 2.82
C SER A 112 -3.99 -33.07 1.75
N THR A 113 -5.20 -32.68 1.31
CA THR A 113 -5.39 -31.55 0.39
C THR A 113 -4.80 -30.25 0.94
N VAL A 114 -4.87 -30.05 2.26
CA VAL A 114 -4.31 -28.86 2.92
C VAL A 114 -2.78 -28.88 2.85
N GLU A 115 -2.15 -30.00 3.18
CA GLU A 115 -0.69 -30.18 3.04
C GLU A 115 -0.23 -29.98 1.59
N ARG A 116 -1.02 -30.48 0.64
CA ARG A 116 -0.74 -30.29 -0.79
C ARG A 116 -0.79 -28.82 -1.20
N LEU A 117 -1.80 -28.07 -0.75
CA LEU A 117 -1.91 -26.63 -1.00
C LEU A 117 -0.74 -25.86 -0.36
N ARG A 118 -0.34 -26.21 0.87
CA ARG A 118 0.82 -25.60 1.53
C ARG A 118 2.12 -25.87 0.78
N GLY A 119 2.35 -27.12 0.36
CA GLY A 119 3.52 -27.47 -0.44
C GLY A 119 3.53 -26.79 -1.81
N ILE A 120 2.38 -26.67 -2.47
CA ILE A 120 2.24 -25.86 -3.70
C ILE A 120 2.60 -24.39 -3.42
N GLY A 121 2.19 -23.86 -2.27
CA GLY A 121 2.57 -22.53 -1.82
C GLY A 121 4.07 -22.36 -1.72
N VAL A 122 4.77 -23.26 -1.04
CA VAL A 122 6.24 -23.23 -0.96
C VAL A 122 6.88 -23.24 -2.37
N ILE A 123 6.38 -24.08 -3.28
CA ILE A 123 6.85 -24.12 -4.67
C ILE A 123 6.57 -22.79 -5.40
N PHE A 124 5.44 -22.15 -5.15
CA PHE A 124 5.12 -20.82 -5.69
C PHE A 124 6.07 -19.73 -5.18
N TYR A 125 6.52 -19.79 -3.93
CA TYR A 125 7.56 -18.90 -3.40
C TYR A 125 8.92 -19.20 -4.03
N ASN A 126 9.30 -20.47 -4.17
CA ASN A 126 10.54 -20.87 -4.84
C ASN A 126 10.59 -20.41 -6.31
N ALA A 127 9.44 -20.40 -7.00
CA ALA A 127 9.33 -19.88 -8.36
C ALA A 127 9.58 -18.36 -8.46
N GLN A 128 9.60 -17.66 -7.33
CA GLN A 128 9.95 -16.24 -7.20
C GLN A 128 11.33 -16.04 -6.56
N PHE A 129 12.15 -17.10 -6.54
CA PHE A 129 13.47 -17.14 -5.91
C PHE A 129 13.49 -16.93 -4.39
N VAL A 130 12.34 -17.12 -3.73
CA VAL A 130 12.27 -17.17 -2.27
C VAL A 130 12.57 -18.59 -1.82
N ASN A 131 13.65 -18.79 -1.09
CA ASN A 131 14.03 -20.09 -0.56
C ASN A 131 13.04 -20.57 0.50
N GLY A 132 12.90 -21.89 0.59
CA GLY A 132 12.34 -22.53 1.77
C GLY A 132 13.38 -22.55 2.88
N ALA A 133 12.99 -22.18 4.08
CA ALA A 133 13.73 -22.43 5.30
C ALA A 133 13.28 -23.77 5.88
N GLU A 134 14.23 -24.67 6.07
CA GLU A 134 14.04 -25.94 6.75
C GLU A 134 14.67 -25.85 8.12
N THR A 135 13.85 -25.89 9.16
CA THR A 135 14.32 -25.88 10.55
C THR A 135 14.28 -27.29 11.10
N LEU A 136 15.45 -27.86 11.35
CA LEU A 136 15.61 -29.16 12.01
C LEU A 136 15.68 -28.93 13.52
N SER A 137 14.78 -29.57 14.27
CA SER A 137 14.83 -29.57 15.74
C SER A 137 14.95 -31.01 16.23
N GLY A 138 16.13 -31.37 16.75
CA GLY A 138 16.43 -32.70 17.26
C GLY A 138 17.71 -32.70 18.10
N GLY A 139 17.70 -33.42 19.23
CA GLY A 139 18.90 -33.59 20.07
C GLY A 139 19.45 -32.32 20.72
N GLY A 140 18.66 -31.24 20.84
CA GLY A 140 19.10 -29.96 21.44
C GLY A 140 19.83 -29.03 20.46
N VAL A 141 19.92 -29.38 19.18
CA VAL A 141 20.46 -28.54 18.11
C VAL A 141 19.30 -28.07 17.23
N GLN A 142 19.34 -26.78 16.87
CA GLN A 142 18.46 -26.19 15.87
C GLN A 142 19.31 -25.70 14.71
N GLU A 143 19.12 -26.29 13.54
CA GLU A 143 19.82 -25.90 12.32
C GLU A 143 18.78 -25.48 11.28
N THR A 144 19.01 -24.33 10.65
CA THR A 144 18.15 -23.82 9.57
C THR A 144 18.92 -23.86 8.27
N VAL A 145 18.44 -24.66 7.32
CA VAL A 145 18.98 -24.76 5.97
C VAL A 145 18.05 -24.04 5.01
N ARG A 146 18.61 -23.40 3.98
CA ARG A 146 17.84 -22.66 2.96
C ARG A 146 18.06 -23.30 1.61
N PHE A 147 16.96 -23.58 0.91
CA PHE A 147 17.02 -24.18 -0.42
C PHE A 147 15.84 -23.78 -1.30
N ASN A 148 16.02 -23.97 -2.60
CA ASN A 148 14.97 -23.81 -3.59
C ASN A 148 14.63 -25.18 -4.19
N LEU A 149 13.45 -25.73 -3.87
CA LEU A 149 13.05 -27.08 -4.27
C LEU A 149 13.08 -27.25 -5.80
N ILE A 150 12.76 -26.21 -6.55
CA ILE A 150 12.73 -26.28 -8.02
C ILE A 150 14.15 -26.40 -8.58
N LEU A 151 15.12 -25.72 -7.97
CA LEU A 151 16.51 -25.70 -8.43
C LEU A 151 17.32 -26.91 -7.93
N GLU A 152 16.95 -27.48 -6.78
CA GLU A 152 17.64 -28.64 -6.22
C GLU A 152 17.15 -29.99 -6.78
N GLN A 153 15.97 -30.01 -7.41
CA GLN A 153 15.46 -31.22 -8.05
C GLN A 153 16.21 -31.53 -9.35
N THR A 154 16.70 -32.76 -9.45
CA THR A 154 17.39 -33.27 -10.66
C THR A 154 16.41 -33.63 -11.79
N VAL A 155 15.17 -33.98 -11.46
CA VAL A 155 14.11 -34.31 -12.42
C VAL A 155 12.77 -33.77 -11.91
N THR A 156 12.09 -33.00 -12.74
CA THR A 156 10.74 -32.48 -12.49
C THR A 156 9.78 -32.96 -13.58
N SER A 157 8.51 -33.21 -13.22
CA SER A 157 7.48 -33.63 -14.19
C SER A 157 7.16 -32.54 -15.22
N VAL A 158 7.40 -31.28 -14.87
CA VAL A 158 7.25 -30.11 -15.73
C VAL A 158 8.62 -29.47 -15.93
N PRO A 159 8.97 -28.96 -17.12
CA PRO A 159 10.22 -28.25 -17.32
C PRO A 159 10.38 -27.08 -16.34
N THR A 160 11.54 -27.00 -15.71
CA THR A 160 11.91 -25.97 -14.72
C THR A 160 11.49 -24.54 -15.11
N PRO A 161 11.69 -24.06 -16.36
CA PRO A 161 11.30 -22.70 -16.74
C PRO A 161 9.81 -22.39 -16.61
N VAL A 162 8.94 -23.41 -16.70
CA VAL A 162 7.48 -23.21 -16.60
C VAL A 162 7.10 -22.75 -15.19
N TYR A 163 7.73 -23.29 -14.15
CA TYR A 163 7.47 -22.88 -12.78
C TYR A 163 7.80 -21.40 -12.59
N PHE A 164 8.98 -20.96 -13.06
CA PHE A 164 9.43 -19.57 -12.99
C PHE A 164 8.60 -18.61 -13.86
N ALA A 165 8.02 -19.11 -14.95
CA ALA A 165 7.17 -18.30 -15.82
C ALA A 165 5.82 -17.95 -15.19
N ILE A 166 5.26 -18.81 -14.32
CA ILE A 166 3.93 -18.61 -13.71
C ILE A 166 3.79 -17.27 -12.98
N PRO A 167 4.65 -16.92 -11.99
CA PRO A 167 4.51 -15.64 -11.30
C PRO A 167 4.70 -14.45 -12.24
N VAL A 168 5.63 -14.55 -13.21
CA VAL A 168 5.86 -13.50 -14.21
C VAL A 168 4.63 -13.27 -15.07
N VAL A 169 4.02 -14.33 -15.61
CA VAL A 169 2.83 -14.26 -16.45
C VAL A 169 1.64 -13.72 -15.66
N ALA A 170 1.47 -14.15 -14.40
CA ALA A 170 0.38 -13.67 -13.57
C ALA A 170 0.46 -12.16 -13.30
N ILE A 171 1.64 -11.70 -12.87
CA ILE A 171 1.89 -10.28 -12.60
C ILE A 171 1.75 -9.47 -13.89
N LEU A 172 2.34 -9.93 -14.99
CA LEU A 172 2.32 -9.22 -16.26
C LEU A 172 0.89 -9.09 -16.80
N ALA A 173 0.10 -10.16 -16.75
CA ALA A 173 -1.30 -10.16 -17.20
C ALA A 173 -2.17 -9.20 -16.39
N VAL A 174 -2.05 -9.24 -15.06
CA VAL A 174 -2.81 -8.36 -14.17
C VAL A 174 -2.34 -6.90 -14.30
N GLY A 175 -1.02 -6.68 -14.41
CA GLY A 175 -0.42 -5.37 -14.66
C GLY A 175 -0.92 -4.75 -15.97
N THR A 176 -0.96 -5.54 -17.03
CA THR A 176 -1.50 -5.13 -18.34
C THR A 176 -2.97 -4.78 -18.23
N ALA A 177 -3.76 -5.62 -17.57
CA ALA A 177 -5.19 -5.37 -17.39
C ALA A 177 -5.45 -4.08 -16.59
N VAL A 178 -4.76 -3.87 -15.46
CA VAL A 178 -4.98 -2.65 -14.67
C VAL A 178 -4.42 -1.41 -15.36
N GLY A 179 -3.30 -1.51 -16.08
CA GLY A 179 -2.79 -0.41 -16.91
C GLY A 179 -3.80 0.02 -17.97
N TYR A 180 -4.41 -0.95 -18.65
CA TYR A 180 -5.45 -0.69 -19.66
C TYR A 180 -6.78 -0.20 -19.07
N LEU A 181 -7.11 -0.53 -17.83
CA LEU A 181 -8.43 -0.19 -17.25
C LEU A 181 -8.40 1.04 -16.34
N ALA A 182 -7.27 1.34 -15.70
CA ALA A 182 -7.18 2.33 -14.63
C ALA A 182 -6.38 3.59 -15.02
N LEU A 183 -5.50 3.52 -16.01
CA LEU A 183 -4.76 4.69 -16.48
C LEU A 183 -5.60 5.48 -17.49
N LYS A 184 -5.57 6.81 -17.36
CA LYS A 184 -6.15 7.74 -18.33
C LYS A 184 -5.24 7.82 -19.55
N ALA A 185 -5.79 8.12 -20.73
CA ALA A 185 -5.03 8.21 -21.97
C ALA A 185 -3.92 9.28 -21.94
N ASP A 186 -4.11 10.34 -21.17
CA ASP A 186 -3.19 11.46 -20.94
C ASP A 186 -2.32 11.28 -19.69
N ALA A 187 -2.29 10.09 -19.08
CA ALA A 187 -1.48 9.84 -17.89
C ALA A 187 0.01 10.04 -18.16
N GLU A 188 0.70 10.66 -17.20
CA GLU A 188 2.13 10.86 -17.27
C GLU A 188 2.90 9.55 -17.07
N TYR A 189 4.09 9.45 -17.67
CA TYR A 189 4.96 8.28 -17.53
C TYR A 189 5.32 7.97 -16.06
N VAL A 190 5.37 9.01 -15.22
CA VAL A 190 5.60 8.88 -13.76
C VAL A 190 4.41 8.16 -13.11
N THR A 191 3.17 8.53 -13.44
CA THR A 191 1.95 7.86 -12.96
C THR A 191 1.90 6.39 -13.38
N VAL A 192 2.29 6.07 -14.62
CA VAL A 192 2.35 4.68 -15.11
C VAL A 192 3.36 3.85 -14.30
N SER A 193 4.52 4.43 -13.98
CA SER A 193 5.57 3.77 -13.20
C SER A 193 5.16 3.60 -11.73
N LEU A 194 4.50 4.60 -11.15
CA LEU A 194 3.97 4.56 -9.79
C LEU A 194 2.90 3.47 -9.63
N LEU A 195 2.12 3.17 -10.66
CA LEU A 195 1.15 2.07 -10.61
C LEU A 195 1.83 0.71 -10.33
N GLY A 196 3.00 0.46 -10.91
CA GLY A 196 3.79 -0.74 -10.59
C GLY A 196 4.26 -0.79 -9.13
N VAL A 197 4.64 0.36 -8.55
CA VAL A 197 4.98 0.48 -7.12
C VAL A 197 3.77 0.17 -6.23
N VAL A 198 2.61 0.73 -6.57
CA VAL A 198 1.36 0.50 -5.83
C VAL A 198 0.93 -0.97 -5.92
N MET A 199 1.06 -1.60 -7.09
CA MET A 199 0.85 -3.03 -7.25
C MET A 199 1.81 -3.85 -6.39
N ALA A 200 3.09 -3.48 -6.34
CA ALA A 200 4.07 -4.15 -5.50
C ALA A 200 3.70 -4.08 -4.02
N ALA A 201 3.19 -2.95 -3.54
CA ALA A 201 2.71 -2.81 -2.17
C ALA A 201 1.54 -3.77 -1.87
N GLY A 202 0.57 -3.88 -2.78
CA GLY A 202 -0.54 -4.82 -2.64
C GLY A 202 -0.11 -6.28 -2.66
N TYR A 203 0.80 -6.65 -3.58
CA TYR A 203 1.35 -7.99 -3.68
C TYR A 203 2.16 -8.38 -2.43
N LEU A 204 2.97 -7.45 -1.92
CA LEU A 204 3.79 -7.63 -0.74
C LEU A 204 2.97 -8.04 0.50
N LEU A 205 1.78 -7.46 0.69
CA LEU A 205 0.90 -7.82 1.81
C LEU A 205 0.54 -9.31 1.78
N PHE A 206 0.19 -9.83 0.59
CA PHE A 206 -0.13 -11.25 0.41
C PHE A 206 1.12 -12.13 0.43
N ALA A 207 2.24 -11.65 -0.11
CA ALA A 207 3.51 -12.36 -0.07
C ALA A 207 4.03 -12.54 1.36
N VAL A 208 3.82 -11.56 2.24
CA VAL A 208 4.15 -11.69 3.67
C VAL A 208 3.12 -12.56 4.39
N ALA A 209 1.82 -12.33 4.17
CA ALA A 209 0.78 -13.14 4.81
C ALA A 209 0.89 -14.64 4.44
N GLY A 210 1.27 -14.94 3.19
CA GLY A 210 1.40 -16.30 2.70
C GLY A 210 2.54 -17.09 3.34
N THR A 211 3.61 -16.46 3.85
CA THR A 211 4.69 -17.22 4.51
C THR A 211 4.18 -17.98 5.73
N PHE A 212 3.27 -17.37 6.50
CA PHE A 212 2.63 -17.97 7.66
C PHE A 212 1.56 -19.01 7.31
N LEU A 213 1.00 -18.96 6.11
CA LEU A 213 -0.05 -19.89 5.68
C LEU A 213 0.51 -21.19 5.11
N MET A 214 1.75 -21.16 4.60
CA MET A 214 2.36 -22.27 3.86
C MET A 214 3.28 -23.16 4.70
N GLU A 215 3.25 -23.04 6.02
CA GLU A 215 4.02 -23.88 6.94
C GLU A 215 3.67 -25.38 6.77
N LEU A 216 4.62 -26.17 6.29
CA LEU A 216 4.47 -27.60 6.08
C LEU A 216 5.30 -28.39 7.11
N PRO A 217 4.67 -28.85 8.22
CA PRO A 217 5.35 -29.74 9.15
C PRO A 217 5.43 -31.16 8.57
N VAL A 218 6.64 -31.63 8.31
CA VAL A 218 6.90 -33.02 7.89
C VAL A 218 7.50 -33.78 9.08
N ARG A 219 6.77 -34.79 9.56
CA ARG A 219 7.26 -35.64 10.65
C ARG A 219 8.20 -36.69 10.08
N TRP A 220 9.40 -36.80 10.63
CA TRP A 220 10.42 -37.73 10.18
C TRP A 220 11.07 -38.44 11.37
N THR A 221 11.86 -39.48 11.11
CA THR A 221 12.35 -40.41 12.14
C THR A 221 13.21 -39.75 13.21
N LEU A 222 13.90 -38.63 12.91
CA LEU A 222 14.84 -37.97 13.83
C LEU A 222 14.28 -36.67 14.47
N GLY A 223 13.07 -36.23 14.11
CA GLY A 223 12.49 -35.00 14.66
C GLY A 223 11.28 -34.48 13.88
N THR A 224 11.05 -33.18 13.96
CA THR A 224 10.07 -32.47 13.12
C THR A 224 10.84 -31.61 12.12
N LEU A 225 10.50 -31.76 10.85
CA LEU A 225 10.93 -30.87 9.78
C LEU A 225 9.85 -29.84 9.57
N VAL A 226 10.18 -28.56 9.56
CA VAL A 226 9.23 -27.51 9.17
C VAL A 226 9.80 -26.83 7.95
N LEU A 227 9.07 -26.93 6.84
CA LEU A 227 9.38 -26.25 5.60
C LEU A 227 8.45 -25.04 5.44
N GLU A 228 9.03 -23.86 5.38
CA GLU A 228 8.31 -22.59 5.25
C GLU A 228 9.05 -21.65 4.29
N PRO A 229 8.36 -20.74 3.59
CA PRO A 229 9.04 -19.71 2.81
C PRO A 229 9.80 -18.75 3.73
N ASP A 230 11.02 -18.36 3.36
CA ASP A 230 11.77 -17.38 4.14
C ASP A 230 11.09 -16.01 4.12
N LEU A 231 10.85 -15.44 5.31
CA LEU A 231 10.12 -14.18 5.47
C LEU A 231 10.86 -12.98 4.85
N LEU A 232 12.17 -12.90 5.00
CA LEU A 232 12.94 -11.75 4.53
C LEU A 232 13.04 -11.77 3.00
N GLU A 233 13.32 -12.93 2.43
CA GLU A 233 13.32 -13.13 0.98
C GLU A 233 11.90 -12.96 0.40
N ALA A 234 10.86 -13.45 1.08
CA ALA A 234 9.47 -13.24 0.68
C ALA A 234 9.10 -11.75 0.64
N ALA A 235 9.56 -10.96 1.60
CA ALA A 235 9.34 -9.52 1.59
C ALA A 235 10.14 -8.83 0.47
N ALA A 236 11.41 -9.18 0.30
CA ALA A 236 12.29 -8.58 -0.70
C ALA A 236 11.83 -8.89 -2.13
N PHE A 237 11.66 -10.17 -2.46
CA PHE A 237 11.22 -10.60 -3.78
C PHE A 237 9.73 -10.35 -4.00
N GLY A 238 8.91 -10.44 -2.96
CA GLY A 238 7.49 -10.06 -3.01
C GLY A 238 7.26 -8.57 -3.29
N PHE A 239 8.27 -7.71 -3.12
CA PHE A 239 8.24 -6.34 -3.63
C PHE A 239 8.91 -6.24 -5.01
N ALA A 240 10.13 -6.78 -5.17
CA ALA A 240 10.93 -6.57 -6.36
C ALA A 240 10.29 -7.14 -7.65
N TYR A 241 9.71 -8.33 -7.59
CA TYR A 241 9.04 -8.96 -8.74
C TYR A 241 7.87 -8.13 -9.27
N PRO A 242 6.84 -7.84 -8.45
CA PRO A 242 5.70 -7.08 -8.91
C PRO A 242 6.06 -5.62 -9.23
N PHE A 243 7.09 -5.05 -8.58
CA PHE A 243 7.58 -3.73 -8.97
C PHE A 243 8.09 -3.75 -10.43
N VAL A 244 9.00 -4.65 -10.77
CA VAL A 244 9.59 -4.69 -12.12
C VAL A 244 8.55 -5.17 -13.15
N VAL A 245 7.97 -6.35 -12.94
CA VAL A 245 7.08 -6.99 -13.92
C VAL A 245 5.73 -6.27 -13.99
N GLY A 246 5.22 -5.79 -12.86
CA GLY A 246 3.97 -5.04 -12.80
C GLY A 246 4.08 -3.68 -13.49
N SER A 247 5.22 -2.98 -13.35
CA SER A 247 5.48 -1.75 -14.11
C SER A 247 5.50 -2.00 -15.62
N VAL A 248 6.18 -3.07 -16.06
CA VAL A 248 6.20 -3.47 -17.49
C VAL A 248 4.79 -3.82 -17.98
N GLY A 249 4.01 -4.54 -17.18
CA GLY A 249 2.62 -4.83 -17.48
C GLY A 249 1.78 -3.56 -17.60
N ALA A 250 1.86 -2.65 -16.64
CA ALA A 250 1.12 -1.39 -16.65
C ALA A 250 1.46 -0.54 -17.89
N LEU A 251 2.75 -0.44 -18.23
CA LEU A 251 3.22 0.23 -19.46
C LEU A 251 2.64 -0.41 -20.72
N LEU A 252 2.63 -1.74 -20.81
CA LEU A 252 2.04 -2.46 -21.93
C LEU A 252 0.53 -2.18 -22.03
N GLY A 253 -0.19 -2.24 -20.91
CA GLY A 253 -1.62 -1.94 -20.85
C GLY A 253 -1.95 -0.53 -21.30
N TYR A 254 -1.15 0.45 -20.86
CA TYR A 254 -1.27 1.85 -21.27
C TYR A 254 -1.00 2.03 -22.78
N ALA A 255 0.06 1.42 -23.30
CA ALA A 255 0.40 1.50 -24.72
C ALA A 255 -0.68 0.92 -25.63
N LEU A 256 -1.46 -0.07 -25.16
CA LEU A 256 -2.57 -0.66 -25.89
C LEU A 256 -3.83 0.23 -25.97
N GLN A 257 -3.89 1.32 -25.18
CA GLN A 257 -4.98 2.29 -25.26
C GLN A 257 -4.80 3.35 -26.36
N GLN A 258 -3.56 3.52 -26.85
CA GLN A 258 -3.20 4.52 -27.86
C GLN A 258 -3.47 4.05 -29.29
#